data_AF-A0A534CV73-F1
#
_entry.id   AF-A0A534CV73-F1
#
_cell.length_a   1.000
_cell.length_b   1.000
_cell.length_c   1.000
_cell.angle_alpha   90.00
_cell.angle_beta   90.00
_cell.angle_gamma   90.00
#
_symmetry.space_group_name_H-M   'P 1'
#
loop_
_entity.id
_entity.type
_entity.pdbx_description
1 polymer ?
#
loop_
_entity_poly.entity_id
_entity_poly.type
_entity_poly.pdbx_seq_one_letter_code
_entity_poly.pdbx_strand_id
1 'polypeptide(L)'
;MLPLESGIVRGVRRESGGVPRSTQGGGAAAAAASQSSVTRTPGAHVRVSFARPDHPIAYGYGARTYVFRQNFARYSIPRRWLRMAYCTTCLDGPLDTSAVVLEWGDREGAPLVVSGQAWGEENLIGHPAILDLRSGAGHVIAFNFNPLHRDLNRGDQRMLWNAIINWRAILAAH
;
A
#
# COMPACT_ATOMS: atom_id res chain seq x y z
N MET A 1 -17.47 -37.04 -3.16
CA MET A 1 -18.13 -35.86 -3.75
C MET A 1 -19.06 -35.31 -2.67
N LEU A 2 -18.60 -34.31 -1.93
CA LEU A 2 -19.33 -33.68 -0.81
C LEU A 2 -19.97 -32.38 -1.32
N PRO A 3 -21.21 -32.07 -0.90
CA PRO A 3 -22.03 -31.04 -1.51
C PRO A 3 -21.51 -29.63 -1.22
N LEU A 4 -21.51 -28.81 -2.28
CA LEU A 4 -21.30 -27.36 -2.27
C LEU A 4 -22.51 -26.65 -1.65
N GLU A 5 -22.71 -26.80 -0.35
CA GLU A 5 -23.64 -25.98 0.42
C GLU A 5 -22.83 -24.97 1.23
N SER A 6 -23.15 -23.69 1.06
CA SER A 6 -22.50 -22.51 1.67
C SER A 6 -21.12 -22.13 1.14
N GLY A 7 -21.10 -21.18 0.20
CA GLY A 7 -19.89 -20.47 -0.24
C GLY A 7 -19.24 -19.70 0.91
N ILE A 8 -18.37 -20.37 1.66
CA ILE A 8 -17.56 -19.82 2.75
C ILE A 8 -16.24 -20.58 2.74
N VAL A 9 -15.19 -20.00 2.14
CA VAL A 9 -13.83 -20.38 2.51
C VAL A 9 -13.64 -19.94 3.96
N ARG A 10 -13.90 -20.83 4.92
CA ARG A 10 -13.55 -20.62 6.34
C ARG A 10 -12.03 -20.60 6.43
N GLY A 11 -11.47 -19.56 7.06
CA GLY A 11 -10.05 -19.50 7.41
C GLY A 11 -9.19 -18.46 6.68
N VAL A 12 -9.72 -17.70 5.71
CA VAL A 12 -8.99 -16.54 5.18
C VAL A 12 -9.23 -15.34 6.11
N ARG A 13 -8.30 -15.06 7.02
CA ARG A 13 -8.29 -13.77 7.73
C ARG A 13 -7.99 -12.68 6.72
N ARG A 14 -8.92 -11.74 6.55
CA ARG A 14 -8.63 -10.51 5.77
C ARG A 14 -7.67 -9.64 6.56
N GLU A 15 -6.67 -9.13 5.87
CA GLU A 15 -5.66 -8.22 6.46
C GLU A 15 -6.25 -6.85 6.82
N SER A 16 -7.40 -6.47 6.25
CA SER A 16 -8.23 -5.38 6.79
C SER A 16 -9.73 -5.62 6.60
N GLY A 17 -10.49 -4.89 7.41
CA GLY A 17 -11.94 -4.92 7.54
C GLY A 17 -12.71 -5.08 6.24
N GLY A 18 -13.57 -6.10 6.23
CA GLY A 18 -14.84 -6.02 5.52
C GLY A 18 -15.92 -5.57 6.51
N VAL A 19 -17.02 -5.03 6.00
CA VAL A 19 -18.23 -4.82 6.80
C VAL A 19 -18.54 -6.15 7.49
N PRO A 20 -18.59 -6.21 8.84
CA PRO A 20 -19.15 -7.39 9.49
C PRO A 20 -20.52 -7.58 8.86
N ARG A 21 -20.78 -8.74 8.23
CA ARG A 21 -22.17 -9.09 7.96
C ARG A 21 -22.78 -9.29 9.34
N SER A 22 -23.35 -8.23 9.90
CA SER A 22 -24.11 -8.36 11.12
C SER A 22 -25.21 -9.37 10.80
N THR A 23 -25.31 -10.40 11.62
CA THR A 23 -26.48 -11.27 11.64
C THR A 23 -27.74 -10.48 12.03
N GLN A 24 -27.58 -9.23 12.48
CA GLN A 24 -28.62 -8.23 12.71
C GLN A 24 -28.37 -6.99 11.83
N GLY A 25 -28.88 -6.99 10.59
CA GLY A 25 -29.27 -5.78 9.83
C GLY A 25 -28.23 -4.67 9.55
N GLY A 26 -28.19 -4.20 8.31
CA GLY A 26 -27.40 -3.04 7.86
C GLY A 26 -27.87 -1.70 8.45
N GLY A 27 -27.63 -1.47 9.75
CA GLY A 27 -27.88 -0.20 10.44
C GLY A 27 -26.74 0.83 10.29
N ALA A 28 -26.89 1.99 10.95
CA ALA A 28 -25.94 3.11 10.85
C ALA A 28 -24.49 2.74 11.20
N ALA A 29 -24.27 1.83 12.16
CA ALA A 29 -22.94 1.34 12.51
C ALA A 29 -22.31 0.49 11.39
N ALA A 30 -23.11 -0.32 10.69
CA ALA A 30 -22.65 -1.09 9.53
C ALA A 30 -22.39 -0.18 8.32
N ALA A 31 -23.20 0.87 8.13
CA ALA A 31 -22.97 1.89 7.11
C ALA A 31 -21.70 2.72 7.39
N ALA A 32 -21.48 3.13 8.65
CA ALA A 32 -20.26 3.83 9.08
C ALA A 32 -19.02 2.92 8.93
N ALA A 33 -19.12 1.65 9.33
CA ALA A 33 -18.06 0.66 9.11
C ALA A 33 -17.81 0.38 7.62
N SER A 34 -18.83 0.44 6.77
CA SER A 34 -18.67 0.35 5.31
C SER A 34 -17.94 1.56 4.75
N GLN A 35 -18.26 2.76 5.23
CA GLN A 35 -17.56 3.99 4.81
C GLN A 35 -16.11 4.01 5.28
N SER A 36 -15.82 3.55 6.51
CA SER A 36 -14.44 3.45 6.99
C SER A 36 -13.68 2.30 6.31
N SER A 37 -14.33 1.18 5.99
CA SER A 37 -13.68 0.03 5.34
C SER A 37 -13.12 0.31 3.95
N VAL A 38 -13.58 1.39 3.29
CA VAL A 38 -13.14 1.76 1.94
C VAL A 38 -12.25 2.99 2.03
N THR A 39 -10.94 2.80 1.90
CA THR A 39 -10.01 3.92 1.69
C THR A 39 -10.33 4.60 0.36
N ARG A 40 -10.73 5.87 0.41
CA ARG A 40 -11.03 6.68 -0.79
C ARG A 40 -10.25 7.98 -0.74
N THR A 41 -9.51 8.26 -1.81
CA THR A 41 -8.78 9.52 -2.07
C THR A 41 -9.08 9.94 -3.52
N PRO A 42 -10.14 10.71 -3.79
CA PRO A 42 -10.51 11.11 -5.15
C PRO A 42 -9.47 12.03 -5.83
N GLY A 43 -8.52 12.53 -5.05
CA GLY A 43 -7.43 13.42 -5.46
C GLY A 43 -6.97 14.17 -4.22
N ALA A 44 -5.94 13.66 -3.57
CA ALA A 44 -5.43 14.23 -2.32
C ALA A 44 -3.91 14.29 -2.35
N HIS A 45 -3.37 15.35 -1.78
CA HIS A 45 -1.95 15.45 -1.48
C HIS A 45 -1.74 14.91 -0.07
N VAL A 46 -0.98 13.82 0.03
CA VAL A 46 -0.85 13.04 1.27
C VAL A 46 0.60 12.93 1.70
N ARG A 47 0.83 12.84 3.01
CA ARG A 47 2.14 12.55 3.58
C ARG A 47 2.56 11.11 3.33
N VAL A 48 3.85 10.96 3.11
CA VAL A 48 4.53 9.68 2.98
C VAL A 48 5.88 9.72 3.70
N SER A 49 6.30 8.57 4.19
CA SER A 49 7.59 8.39 4.87
C SER A 49 8.41 7.34 4.14
N PHE A 50 9.70 7.58 3.97
CA PHE A 50 10.60 6.55 3.44
C PHE A 50 10.89 5.53 4.54
N ALA A 51 10.44 4.30 4.33
CA ALA A 51 10.82 3.17 5.17
C ALA A 51 12.30 2.81 4.97
N ARG A 52 12.85 3.10 3.78
CA ARG A 52 14.26 2.96 3.43
C ARG A 52 14.81 4.30 2.88
N PRO A 53 15.19 5.25 3.75
CA PRO A 53 15.64 6.58 3.31
C PRO A 53 16.93 6.55 2.49
N ASP A 54 17.78 5.53 2.65
CA ASP A 54 19.02 5.35 1.87
C ASP A 54 18.79 4.67 0.51
N HIS A 55 17.56 4.25 0.20
CA HIS A 55 17.26 3.58 -1.06
C HIS A 55 17.46 4.53 -2.25
N PRO A 56 18.00 4.09 -3.41
CA PRO A 56 18.28 4.99 -4.53
C PRO A 56 17.07 5.77 -5.08
N ILE A 57 15.86 5.25 -4.90
CA ILE A 57 14.60 5.96 -5.22
C ILE A 57 14.45 7.26 -4.40
N ALA A 58 14.96 7.29 -3.17
CA ALA A 58 14.88 8.41 -2.23
C ALA A 58 15.97 9.48 -2.43
N TYR A 59 16.88 9.32 -3.39
CA TYR A 59 17.94 10.30 -3.62
C TYR A 59 17.39 11.71 -3.87
N GLY A 60 17.88 12.67 -3.09
CA GLY A 60 17.44 14.07 -3.12
C GLY A 60 16.17 14.36 -2.33
N TYR A 61 15.61 13.39 -1.59
CA TYR A 61 14.50 13.59 -0.67
C TYR A 61 14.97 13.56 0.79
N GLY A 62 14.21 14.19 1.68
CA GLY A 62 14.31 13.92 3.11
C GLY A 62 13.57 12.63 3.49
N ALA A 63 13.64 12.25 4.78
CA ALA A 63 12.96 11.05 5.30
C ALA A 63 11.43 11.06 5.12
N ARG A 64 10.85 12.25 4.95
CA ARG A 64 9.42 12.46 4.68
C ARG A 64 9.22 13.38 3.49
N THR A 65 8.13 13.16 2.77
CA THR A 65 7.72 14.02 1.67
C THR A 65 6.20 13.91 1.47
N TYR A 66 5.73 14.33 0.31
CA TYR A 66 4.34 14.32 -0.06
C TYR A 66 4.19 13.76 -1.46
N VAL A 67 3.07 13.08 -1.70
CA VAL A 67 2.70 12.60 -3.04
C VAL A 67 1.24 12.86 -3.29
N PHE A 68 0.87 12.94 -4.55
CA PHE A 68 -0.54 12.98 -4.94
C PHE A 68 -1.09 11.56 -5.12
N ARG A 69 -2.22 11.30 -4.48
CA ARG A 69 -2.91 10.02 -4.56
C ARG A 69 -4.33 10.21 -5.11
N GLN A 70 -4.68 9.35 -6.08
CA GLN A 70 -6.07 9.14 -6.51
C GLN A 70 -6.60 7.81 -5.95
N ASN A 71 -7.81 7.39 -6.31
CA ASN A 71 -8.37 6.11 -5.91
C ASN A 71 -7.61 4.93 -6.56
N PHE A 72 -6.45 4.60 -6.00
CA PHE A 72 -5.69 3.39 -6.29
C PHE A 72 -6.04 2.30 -5.28
N ALA A 73 -5.71 1.06 -5.63
CA ALA A 73 -5.81 -0.06 -4.71
C ALA A 73 -4.96 0.18 -3.46
N ARG A 74 -5.28 -0.48 -2.35
CA ARG A 74 -4.35 -0.53 -1.22
C ARG A 74 -3.46 -1.75 -1.39
N TYR A 75 -2.15 -1.57 -1.27
CA TYR A 75 -1.22 -2.69 -1.23
C TYR A 75 -1.15 -3.24 0.19
N SER A 76 -1.18 -4.57 0.29
CA SER A 76 -0.87 -5.28 1.52
C SER A 76 0.64 -5.23 1.79
N ILE A 77 1.03 -5.37 3.05
CA ILE A 77 2.45 -5.53 3.40
C ILE A 77 2.90 -6.90 2.90
N PRO A 78 4.04 -7.01 2.17
CA PRO A 78 4.52 -8.29 1.69
C PRO A 78 4.73 -9.28 2.84
N ARG A 79 4.60 -10.58 2.54
CA ARG A 79 4.80 -11.67 3.50
C ARG A 79 5.89 -12.60 2.98
N ARG A 80 6.76 -13.07 3.89
CA ARG A 80 7.96 -13.84 3.55
C ARG A 80 7.67 -15.15 2.80
N TRP A 81 6.49 -15.74 3.00
CA TRP A 81 6.10 -17.03 2.41
C TRP A 81 5.27 -16.92 1.13
N LEU A 82 5.17 -15.75 0.51
CA LEU A 82 4.54 -15.59 -0.81
C LEU A 82 5.44 -16.11 -1.94
N ARG A 83 5.82 -17.39 -1.88
CA ARG A 83 6.29 -18.15 -3.04
C ARG A 83 5.17 -19.13 -3.39
N MET A 84 4.22 -18.65 -4.19
CA MET A 84 3.14 -19.42 -4.83
C MET A 84 2.43 -20.41 -3.88
N ALA A 85 1.64 -19.89 -2.94
CA ALA A 85 0.80 -20.74 -2.10
C ALA A 85 -0.42 -21.22 -2.92
N TYR A 86 -0.42 -22.49 -3.31
CA TYR A 86 -1.62 -23.22 -3.76
C TYR A 86 -2.65 -23.44 -2.63
N CYS A 87 -2.47 -22.79 -1.48
CA CYS A 87 -3.33 -22.86 -0.30
C CYS A 87 -3.74 -21.45 0.13
N THR A 88 -5.05 -21.19 0.10
CA THR A 88 -5.65 -19.93 0.58
C THR A 88 -5.51 -19.74 2.09
N THR A 89 -5.14 -20.78 2.83
CA THR A 89 -4.90 -20.76 4.30
C THR A 89 -3.43 -20.53 4.68
N CYS A 90 -2.50 -20.56 3.72
CA CYS A 90 -1.08 -20.33 3.98
C CYS A 90 -0.66 -18.85 3.85
N LEU A 91 -1.64 -17.95 3.70
CA LEU A 91 -1.42 -16.51 3.52
C LEU A 91 -1.05 -15.78 4.82
N ASP A 92 -0.96 -16.48 5.96
CA ASP A 92 -0.65 -15.91 7.28
C ASP A 92 0.86 -15.93 7.63
N GLY A 93 1.74 -15.94 6.64
CA GLY A 93 3.19 -15.89 6.87
C GLY A 93 3.66 -14.58 7.52
N PRO A 94 4.86 -14.55 8.14
CA PRO A 94 5.36 -13.35 8.79
C PRO A 94 5.48 -12.21 7.78
N LEU A 95 5.15 -10.99 8.23
CA LEU A 95 5.32 -9.78 7.45
C LEU A 95 6.79 -9.60 7.07
N ASP A 96 7.01 -9.10 5.87
CA ASP A 96 8.31 -8.79 5.31
C ASP A 96 8.28 -7.37 4.73
N THR A 97 8.86 -6.43 5.46
CA THR A 97 8.91 -5.02 5.08
C THR A 97 10.16 -4.68 4.27
N SER A 98 11.03 -5.64 3.94
CA SER A 98 12.30 -5.38 3.24
C SER A 98 12.09 -4.74 1.85
N ALA A 99 10.98 -5.09 1.20
CA ALA A 99 10.57 -4.53 -0.08
C ALA A 99 9.87 -3.17 0.03
N VAL A 100 9.53 -2.69 1.22
CA VAL A 100 8.82 -1.41 1.39
C VAL A 100 9.85 -0.28 1.32
N VAL A 101 9.75 0.55 0.28
CA VAL A 101 10.64 1.71 0.09
C VAL A 101 9.99 2.96 0.68
N LEU A 102 8.72 3.16 0.37
CA LEU A 102 7.91 4.31 0.80
C LEU A 102 6.59 3.78 1.36
N GLU A 103 6.12 4.38 2.44
CA GLU A 103 4.84 4.06 3.07
C GLU A 103 3.94 5.29 3.17
N TRP A 104 2.64 5.05 3.25
CA TRP A 104 1.65 6.09 3.49
C TRP A 104 1.69 6.57 4.94
N GLY A 105 1.54 7.89 5.12
CA GLY A 105 1.51 8.51 6.43
C GLY A 105 2.86 9.03 6.89
N ASP A 106 2.84 9.60 8.08
CA ASP A 106 3.99 10.19 8.75
C ASP A 106 4.32 9.34 9.99
N ARG A 107 5.58 8.94 10.13
CA ARG A 107 6.03 8.12 11.27
C ARG A 107 5.96 8.83 12.62
N GLU A 108 5.90 10.16 12.62
CA GLU A 108 5.76 10.99 13.84
C GLU A 108 4.29 11.27 14.16
N GLY A 109 3.34 10.73 13.38
CA GLY A 109 1.90 10.81 13.65
C GLY A 109 1.22 12.09 13.13
N ALA A 110 1.85 12.83 12.22
CA ALA A 110 1.21 13.96 11.57
C ALA A 110 0.00 13.50 10.70
N PRO A 111 -1.04 14.34 10.53
CA PRO A 111 -2.20 14.01 9.70
C PRO A 111 -1.81 13.60 8.27
N LEU A 112 -2.47 12.56 7.73
CA LEU A 112 -2.16 12.03 6.40
C LEU A 112 -2.41 13.07 5.31
N VAL A 113 -3.58 13.70 5.34
CA VAL A 113 -4.01 14.64 4.29
C VAL A 113 -3.42 16.02 4.54
N VAL A 114 -2.71 16.53 3.54
CA VAL A 114 -2.24 17.92 3.50
C VAL A 114 -3.24 18.80 2.76
N SER A 115 -3.79 18.29 1.65
CA SER A 115 -4.84 18.96 0.88
C SER A 115 -5.70 17.96 0.12
N GLY A 116 -6.94 18.36 -0.19
CA GLY A 116 -7.95 17.49 -0.80
C GLY A 116 -8.79 16.77 0.25
N GLN A 117 -9.21 15.53 -0.05
CA GLN A 117 -10.09 14.74 0.82
C GLN A 117 -9.64 13.27 0.85
N ALA A 118 -9.72 12.66 2.03
CA ALA A 118 -9.60 11.23 2.21
C ALA A 118 -10.71 10.72 3.15
N TRP A 119 -11.16 9.49 2.91
CA TRP A 119 -12.02 8.73 3.81
C TRP A 119 -11.34 7.39 4.10
N GLY A 120 -11.44 6.91 5.35
CA GLY A 120 -10.78 5.67 5.78
C GLY A 120 -9.26 5.74 5.62
N GLU A 121 -8.66 6.88 5.93
CA GLU A 121 -7.21 7.12 5.80
C GLU A 121 -6.37 6.29 6.78
N GLU A 122 -6.93 5.97 7.93
CA GLU A 122 -6.35 5.08 8.93
C GLU A 122 -6.06 3.67 8.35
N ASN A 123 -6.83 3.26 7.35
CA ASN A 123 -6.62 1.98 6.66
C ASN A 123 -5.49 2.02 5.62
N LEU A 124 -4.95 3.21 5.33
CA LEU A 124 -3.87 3.42 4.37
C LEU A 124 -2.52 3.62 5.08
N ILE A 125 -2.51 4.31 6.23
CA ILE A 125 -1.30 4.60 7.02
C ILE A 125 -0.52 3.30 7.30
N GLY A 126 0.80 3.37 7.17
CA GLY A 126 1.72 2.25 7.37
C GLY A 126 1.71 1.20 6.25
N HIS A 127 0.83 1.32 5.25
CA HIS A 127 0.86 0.43 4.09
C HIS A 127 1.81 0.94 3.00
N PRO A 128 2.27 0.07 2.09
CA PRO A 128 3.22 0.46 1.06
C PRO A 128 2.64 1.47 0.04
N ALA A 129 3.43 2.52 -0.20
CA ALA A 129 3.26 3.49 -1.28
C ALA A 129 4.20 3.20 -2.46
N ILE A 130 5.42 2.72 -2.19
CA ILE A 130 6.36 2.19 -3.19
C ILE A 130 6.92 0.86 -2.68
N LEU A 131 6.89 -0.15 -3.55
CA LEU A 131 7.54 -1.44 -3.33
C LEU A 131 8.71 -1.62 -4.31
N ASP A 132 9.80 -2.19 -3.80
CA ASP A 132 10.91 -2.75 -4.57
C ASP A 132 10.94 -4.27 -4.38
N LEU A 133 10.48 -5.02 -5.39
CA LEU A 133 10.31 -6.47 -5.32
C LEU A 133 11.33 -7.19 -6.22
N ARG A 134 12.14 -8.09 -5.65
CA ARG A 134 13.06 -8.92 -6.45
C ARG A 134 12.28 -9.91 -7.32
N SER A 135 12.62 -9.99 -8.60
CA SER A 135 12.07 -10.94 -9.56
C SER A 135 13.17 -11.46 -10.49
N GLY A 136 13.63 -12.68 -10.24
CA GLY A 136 14.78 -13.26 -10.95
C GLY A 136 16.06 -12.45 -10.70
N ALA A 137 16.73 -12.04 -11.77
CA ALA A 137 17.92 -11.19 -11.72
C ALA A 137 17.60 -9.68 -11.64
N GLY A 138 16.32 -9.32 -11.71
CA GLY A 138 15.85 -7.93 -11.74
C GLY A 138 14.96 -7.58 -10.56
N HIS A 139 14.48 -6.34 -10.59
CA HIS A 139 13.58 -5.78 -9.59
C HIS A 139 12.33 -5.23 -10.27
N VAL A 140 11.18 -5.35 -9.61
CA VAL A 140 9.90 -4.78 -10.00
C VAL A 140 9.57 -3.66 -9.02
N ILE A 141 9.60 -2.43 -9.52
CA ILE A 141 9.23 -1.24 -8.74
C ILE A 141 7.75 -0.95 -8.95
N ALA A 142 6.95 -1.03 -7.89
CA ALA A 142 5.52 -0.76 -7.94
C ALA A 142 5.19 0.53 -7.18
N PHE A 143 4.71 1.52 -7.91
CA PHE A 143 4.14 2.74 -7.33
C PHE A 143 2.65 2.52 -7.07
N ASN A 144 2.19 2.85 -5.86
CA ASN A 144 0.77 2.83 -5.51
C ASN A 144 0.10 4.21 -5.68
N PHE A 145 0.66 4.99 -6.60
CA PHE A 145 0.17 6.26 -7.09
C PHE A 145 0.74 6.47 -8.49
N ASN A 146 0.26 7.48 -9.20
CA ASN A 146 0.81 7.85 -10.50
C ASN A 146 1.90 8.92 -10.33
N PRO A 147 3.20 8.58 -10.46
CA PRO A 147 4.28 9.56 -10.32
C PRO A 147 4.29 10.60 -11.46
N LEU A 148 3.57 10.36 -12.55
CA LEU A 148 3.45 11.24 -13.72
C LEU A 148 2.03 11.83 -13.85
N HIS A 149 1.31 12.05 -12.76
CA HIS A 149 -0.06 12.55 -12.84
C HIS A 149 -0.13 13.96 -13.45
N ARG A 150 -0.35 14.02 -14.77
CA ARG A 150 -0.62 15.24 -15.58
C ARG A 150 0.43 16.35 -15.46
N ASP A 151 1.69 16.00 -15.22
CA ASP A 151 2.78 16.95 -14.88
C ASP A 151 2.55 17.82 -13.63
N LEU A 152 1.50 17.56 -12.84
CA LEU A 152 1.17 18.38 -11.68
C LEU A 152 2.10 18.11 -10.48
N ASN A 153 2.70 16.91 -10.40
CA ASN A 153 3.49 16.48 -9.25
C ASN A 153 4.95 16.28 -9.64
N ARG A 154 5.64 17.36 -10.02
CA ARG A 154 7.07 17.29 -10.38
C ARG A 154 7.96 16.76 -9.26
N GLY A 155 7.50 16.88 -8.00
CA GLY A 155 8.09 16.19 -6.85
C GLY A 155 8.12 14.69 -7.11
N ASP A 156 6.95 14.05 -7.21
CA ASP A 156 6.76 12.61 -7.40
C ASP A 156 7.52 12.03 -8.61
N GLN A 157 7.62 12.79 -9.71
CA GLN A 157 8.31 12.37 -10.94
C GLN A 157 9.78 12.03 -10.70
N ARG A 158 10.46 12.72 -9.77
CA ARG A 158 11.89 12.45 -9.52
C ARG A 158 12.11 11.07 -8.93
N MET A 159 11.15 10.51 -8.18
CA MET A 159 11.23 9.12 -7.71
C MET A 159 11.24 8.12 -8.86
N LEU A 160 10.42 8.37 -9.90
CA LEU A 160 10.42 7.54 -11.11
C LEU A 160 11.75 7.67 -11.86
N TRP A 161 12.26 8.89 -12.03
CA TRP A 161 13.56 9.09 -12.67
C TRP A 161 14.71 8.48 -11.88
N ASN A 162 14.68 8.57 -10.55
CA ASN A 162 15.64 7.89 -9.68
C ASN A 162 15.59 6.38 -9.90
N ALA A 163 14.40 5.78 -10.04
CA ALA A 163 14.26 4.36 -10.32
C ALA A 163 14.88 3.95 -11.67
N ILE A 164 14.68 4.77 -12.71
CA ILE A 164 15.16 4.49 -14.07
C ILE A 164 16.68 4.72 -14.18
N ILE A 165 17.17 5.86 -13.71
CA ILE A 165 18.56 6.29 -13.91
C ILE A 165 19.50 5.55 -12.95
N ASN A 166 19.07 5.30 -11.71
CA ASN A 166 19.88 4.61 -10.69
C ASN A 166 19.59 3.11 -10.60
N TRP A 167 19.06 2.48 -11.66
CA TRP A 167 18.66 1.07 -11.65
C TRP A 167 19.77 0.13 -11.16
N ARG A 168 21.03 0.38 -11.54
CA ARG A 168 22.20 -0.42 -11.09
C ARG A 168 22.40 -0.34 -9.58
N ALA A 169 22.22 0.84 -8.99
CA ALA A 169 22.32 1.02 -7.55
C ALA A 169 21.18 0.32 -6.82
N ILE A 170 19.98 0.27 -7.41
CA ILE A 170 18.83 -0.45 -6.85
C ILE A 170 19.10 -1.96 -6.82
N LEU A 171 19.64 -2.52 -7.91
CA LEU A 171 20.00 -3.95 -7.94
C LEU A 171 21.10 -4.30 -6.91
N ALA A 172 22.00 -3.35 -6.63
CA ALA A 172 23.07 -3.50 -5.65
C ALA A 172 22.62 -3.21 -4.19
N ALA A 173 21.46 -2.59 -3.99
CA ALA A 173 20.94 -2.30 -2.68
C ALA A 173 20.43 -3.60 -2.04
N HIS A 174 21.04 -3.99 -0.93
CA HIS A 174 20.66 -5.15 -0.13
C HIS A 174 19.88 -4.70 1.09
#